data_AF-A0A1Y4TY66-F1
#
_entry.id   AF-A0A1Y4TY66-F1
#
_cell.length_a   1.000
_cell.length_b   1.000
_cell.length_c   1.000
_cell.angle_alpha   90.00
_cell.angle_beta   90.00
_cell.angle_gamma   90.00
#
_symmetry.space_group_name_H-M   'P 1'
#
loop_
_entity.id
_entity.type
_entity.pdbx_description
1 polymer ?
#
loop_
_entity_poly.entity_id
_entity_poly.type
_entity_poly.pdbx_seq_one_letter_code
_entity_poly.pdbx_strand_id
1 'polypeptide(L)'
;MTMYNAILEEIENKSNNRYAFFPEAKESLLSLFTLCGKYWNLYIQDQILNDAKGVLKNYNSVELNSNYTKIRRRRKETTKRKSSLNITSKLYLDFTWKLYESSQKQYESTNGEKQEDPSKEFFKNIDSKRLDRILNNAFDELHKERIEKEILNHMDAIADYDISSINKLNLDNLHSAMKIVKESLNIPKQSIEKCVEEVLAPETLDCILGYLRKKEYIYCYLYIAAVKRPLSIGKINSYTPSSGKSNCFFKKNFEYNYKELKLSFEEIIGLYYEYIDAKKSITLYENLLKNNKDN
;
A
#
# COMPACT_ATOMS: atom_id res chain seq x y z
N MET A 1 -14.84 8.97 33.20
CA MET A 1 -14.36 7.57 33.07
C MET A 1 -14.91 7.04 31.76
N THR A 2 -14.06 6.55 30.86
CA THR A 2 -14.47 5.94 29.57
C THR A 2 -15.07 4.56 29.79
N MET A 3 -15.88 4.06 28.86
CA MET A 3 -16.46 2.71 28.99
C MET A 3 -15.36 1.65 28.95
N TYR A 4 -14.32 1.87 28.14
CA TYR A 4 -13.11 1.05 28.15
C TYR A 4 -12.51 0.89 29.56
N ASN A 5 -12.28 2.00 30.27
CA ASN A 5 -11.68 1.94 31.61
C ASN A 5 -12.61 1.28 32.63
N ALA A 6 -13.93 1.51 32.55
CA ALA A 6 -14.90 0.84 33.41
C ALA A 6 -14.91 -0.69 33.20
N ILE A 7 -14.76 -1.15 31.94
CA ILE A 7 -14.66 -2.56 31.61
C ILE A 7 -13.36 -3.18 32.15
N LEU A 8 -12.23 -2.48 32.03
CA LEU A 8 -10.95 -2.96 32.56
C LEU A 8 -10.98 -3.06 34.09
N GLU A 9 -11.49 -2.04 34.77
CA GLU A 9 -11.62 -2.04 36.22
C GLU A 9 -12.46 -3.25 36.71
N GLU A 10 -13.56 -3.55 36.01
CA GLU A 10 -14.38 -4.74 36.33
C GLU A 10 -13.64 -6.06 36.15
N ILE A 11 -12.70 -6.15 35.21
CA ILE A 11 -11.86 -7.33 35.03
C ILE A 11 -10.77 -7.42 36.11
N GLU A 12 -10.13 -6.30 36.44
CA GLU A 12 -9.02 -6.24 37.40
C GLU A 12 -9.49 -6.55 38.82
N ASN A 13 -10.61 -5.95 39.23
CA ASN A 13 -11.27 -6.21 40.51
C ASN A 13 -11.70 -7.67 40.68
N LYS A 14 -11.78 -8.43 39.58
CA LYS A 14 -12.21 -9.83 39.52
C LYS A 14 -11.06 -10.78 39.12
N SER A 15 -9.81 -10.35 39.15
CA SER A 15 -8.66 -11.15 38.73
C SER A 15 -8.44 -12.46 39.52
N ASN A 16 -8.98 -12.56 40.75
CA ASN A 16 -8.94 -13.77 41.60
C ASN A 16 -10.24 -14.61 41.59
N ASN A 17 -11.13 -14.37 40.63
CA ASN A 17 -12.51 -14.87 40.68
C ASN A 17 -12.64 -16.30 40.11
N ARG A 18 -13.18 -17.24 40.90
CA ARG A 18 -13.30 -18.67 40.56
C ARG A 18 -14.53 -19.01 39.71
N TYR A 19 -15.22 -18.02 39.14
CA TYR A 19 -16.39 -18.29 38.31
C TYR A 19 -15.99 -18.97 37.00
N ALA A 20 -16.76 -19.98 36.60
CA ALA A 20 -16.62 -20.62 35.30
C ALA A 20 -16.73 -19.58 34.17
N PHE A 21 -15.97 -19.77 33.09
CA PHE A 21 -15.91 -18.91 31.89
C PHE A 21 -15.33 -17.50 32.05
N PHE A 22 -14.98 -17.05 33.26
CA PHE A 22 -14.35 -15.73 33.44
C PHE A 22 -12.99 -15.61 32.72
N PRO A 23 -12.06 -16.58 32.80
CA PRO A 23 -10.79 -16.52 32.07
C PRO A 23 -10.98 -16.39 30.56
N GLU A 24 -11.89 -17.17 29.97
CA GLU A 24 -12.20 -17.17 28.55
C GLU A 24 -12.83 -15.86 28.10
N ALA A 25 -13.76 -15.31 28.89
CA ALA A 25 -14.36 -14.01 28.62
C ALA A 25 -13.32 -12.88 28.67
N LYS A 26 -12.44 -12.90 29.68
CA LYS A 26 -11.33 -11.94 29.82
C LYS A 26 -10.38 -12.00 28.62
N GLU A 27 -9.92 -13.18 28.25
CA GLU A 27 -9.01 -13.37 27.12
C GLU A 27 -9.66 -12.91 25.80
N SER A 28 -10.91 -13.30 25.58
CA SER A 28 -11.67 -12.91 24.40
C SER A 28 -11.82 -11.39 24.30
N LEU A 29 -12.06 -10.71 25.42
CA LEU A 29 -12.20 -9.26 25.47
C LEU A 29 -10.89 -8.53 25.18
N LEU A 30 -9.80 -8.93 25.83
CA LEU A 30 -8.47 -8.36 25.56
C LEU A 30 -8.04 -8.58 24.10
N SER A 31 -8.42 -9.73 23.54
CA SER A 31 -8.20 -10.03 22.13
C SER A 31 -9.04 -9.13 21.20
N LEU A 32 -10.30 -8.82 21.56
CA LEU A 32 -11.13 -7.86 20.84
C LEU A 32 -10.53 -6.45 20.90
N PHE A 33 -10.06 -5.99 22.07
CA PHE A 33 -9.44 -4.67 22.21
C PHE A 33 -8.15 -4.56 21.41
N THR A 34 -7.32 -5.61 21.42
CA THR A 34 -6.14 -5.70 20.56
C THR A 34 -6.51 -5.63 19.08
N LEU A 35 -7.59 -6.30 18.67
CA LEU A 35 -8.08 -6.24 17.30
C LEU A 35 -8.57 -4.84 16.93
N CYS A 36 -9.28 -4.14 17.83
CA CYS A 36 -9.68 -2.74 17.62
C CYS A 36 -8.46 -1.84 17.43
N GLY A 37 -7.40 -2.03 18.24
CA GLY A 37 -6.13 -1.32 18.09
C GLY A 37 -5.47 -1.56 16.74
N LYS A 38 -5.38 -2.82 16.30
CA LYS A 38 -4.82 -3.16 14.98
C LYS A 38 -5.66 -2.59 13.84
N TYR A 39 -6.98 -2.72 13.94
CA TYR A 39 -7.93 -2.28 12.94
C TYR A 39 -7.94 -0.76 12.78
N TRP A 40 -8.10 -0.02 13.87
CA TRP A 40 -8.24 1.44 13.81
C TRP A 40 -7.01 2.13 13.28
N ASN A 41 -5.82 1.72 13.72
CA ASN A 41 -4.56 2.28 13.22
C ASN A 41 -4.42 2.02 11.70
N LEU A 42 -4.75 0.82 11.26
CA LEU A 42 -4.72 0.48 9.85
C LEU A 42 -5.78 1.24 9.03
N TYR A 43 -6.98 1.40 9.59
CA TYR A 43 -8.05 2.18 8.97
C TYR A 43 -7.67 3.64 8.78
N ILE A 44 -7.04 4.29 9.77
CA ILE A 44 -6.55 5.67 9.63
C ILE A 44 -5.52 5.76 8.49
N GLN A 45 -4.58 4.82 8.43
CA GLN A 45 -3.60 4.76 7.34
C GLN A 45 -4.29 4.59 5.98
N ASP A 46 -5.27 3.69 5.91
CA ASP A 46 -6.06 3.40 4.72
C ASP A 46 -6.82 4.64 4.19
N GLN A 47 -7.37 5.45 5.09
CA GLN A 47 -8.07 6.69 4.74
C GLN A 47 -7.14 7.71 4.05
N ILE A 48 -5.89 7.82 4.52
CA ILE A 48 -4.88 8.69 3.88
C ILE A 48 -4.45 8.11 2.52
N LEU A 49 -4.39 6.79 2.41
CA LEU A 49 -3.99 6.11 1.18
C LEU A 49 -5.02 6.18 0.05
N ASN A 50 -6.26 6.62 0.30
CA ASN A 50 -7.31 6.64 -0.72
C ASN A 50 -6.92 7.39 -2.01
N ASP A 51 -6.23 8.52 -1.89
CA ASP A 51 -5.76 9.29 -3.04
C ASP A 51 -4.63 8.55 -3.79
N ALA A 52 -3.74 7.89 -3.05
CA ALA A 52 -2.64 7.11 -3.62
C ALA A 52 -3.12 5.84 -4.33
N LYS A 53 -4.14 5.15 -3.79
CA LYS A 53 -4.71 3.92 -4.37
C LYS A 53 -5.15 4.11 -5.82
N GLY A 54 -5.75 5.27 -6.13
CA GLY A 54 -6.21 5.61 -7.48
C GLY A 54 -5.08 5.63 -8.52
N VAL A 55 -3.88 6.03 -8.11
CA VAL A 55 -2.68 6.02 -8.96
C VAL A 55 -2.05 4.63 -9.00
N LEU A 56 -1.87 4.00 -7.83
CA LEU A 56 -1.14 2.74 -7.67
C LEU A 56 -1.82 1.55 -8.33
N LYS A 57 -3.14 1.58 -8.55
CA LYS A 57 -3.87 0.55 -9.33
C LYS A 57 -3.32 0.32 -10.74
N ASN A 58 -2.62 1.31 -11.30
CA ASN A 58 -2.00 1.25 -12.63
C ASN A 58 -0.60 0.62 -12.63
N TYR A 59 -0.12 0.18 -11.47
CA TYR A 59 1.23 -0.34 -11.25
C TYR A 59 1.23 -1.74 -10.63
N ASN A 60 0.07 -2.35 -10.34
CA ASN A 60 -0.01 -3.63 -9.64
C ASN A 60 -0.97 -4.67 -10.25
N SER A 61 -0.71 -5.92 -9.86
CA SER A 61 -1.42 -7.14 -10.23
C SER A 61 -2.76 -7.28 -9.49
N VAL A 62 -3.86 -7.40 -10.25
CA VAL A 62 -5.19 -7.99 -9.90
C VAL A 62 -5.98 -7.44 -8.70
N GLU A 63 -5.37 -7.19 -7.54
CA GLU A 63 -6.05 -7.05 -6.25
C GLU A 63 -6.53 -5.62 -5.99
N LEU A 64 -5.71 -4.58 -6.25
CA LEU A 64 -6.13 -3.16 -6.24
C LEU A 64 -7.23 -2.81 -7.28
N ASN A 65 -7.40 -3.63 -8.33
CA ASN A 65 -8.37 -3.40 -9.42
C ASN A 65 -9.69 -4.16 -9.24
N SER A 66 -9.84 -4.97 -8.19
CA SER A 66 -11.08 -5.70 -7.94
C SER A 66 -11.66 -5.27 -6.60
N ASN A 67 -12.94 -4.86 -6.58
CA ASN A 67 -13.71 -4.81 -5.33
C ASN A 67 -13.38 -6.09 -4.55
N TYR A 68 -12.87 -5.95 -3.32
CA TYR A 68 -12.23 -6.99 -2.50
C TYR A 68 -13.04 -8.30 -2.37
N THR A 69 -14.34 -8.25 -2.68
CA THR A 69 -15.25 -9.39 -2.80
C THR A 69 -15.01 -10.34 -3.98
N LYS A 70 -14.24 -9.95 -5.03
CA LYS A 70 -14.00 -10.80 -6.23
C LYS A 70 -12.63 -11.50 -6.26
N ILE A 71 -11.78 -11.29 -5.27
CA ILE A 71 -10.43 -11.89 -5.18
C ILE A 71 -10.51 -13.44 -5.18
N ARG A 72 -11.60 -14.01 -4.66
CA ARG A 72 -11.78 -15.48 -4.59
C ARG A 72 -12.15 -16.15 -5.92
N ARG A 73 -12.58 -15.41 -6.96
CA ARG A 73 -13.09 -16.00 -8.22
C ARG A 73 -12.17 -15.84 -9.43
N ARG A 74 -11.15 -14.98 -9.39
CA ARG A 74 -10.30 -14.66 -10.56
C ARG A 74 -8.93 -15.33 -10.60
N ARG A 75 -8.74 -16.47 -9.91
CA ARG A 75 -7.58 -17.35 -10.15
C ARG A 75 -7.65 -18.12 -11.48
N LYS A 76 -8.76 -18.01 -12.23
CA LYS A 76 -8.91 -18.59 -13.57
C LYS A 76 -9.53 -17.55 -14.51
N GLU A 77 -8.72 -16.71 -15.12
CA GLU A 77 -9.11 -16.00 -16.34
C GLU A 77 -7.86 -15.77 -17.19
N THR A 78 -7.64 -16.73 -18.08
CA THR A 78 -6.73 -16.73 -19.21
C THR A 78 -7.19 -15.70 -20.24
N THR A 79 -6.81 -14.44 -20.04
CA THR A 79 -6.77 -13.46 -21.12
C THR A 79 -5.35 -12.93 -21.16
N LYS A 80 -4.71 -12.98 -22.32
CA LYS A 80 -3.41 -12.34 -22.61
C LYS A 80 -3.47 -10.90 -22.07
N ARG A 81 -2.97 -10.69 -20.85
CA ARG A 81 -2.84 -9.36 -20.27
C ARG A 81 -1.80 -8.65 -21.13
N LYS A 82 -2.15 -7.50 -21.72
CA LYS A 82 -1.12 -6.55 -22.15
C LYS A 82 -0.20 -6.37 -20.95
N SER A 83 1.08 -6.72 -21.09
CA SER A 83 2.08 -6.71 -20.02
C SER A 83 2.22 -5.28 -19.48
N SER A 84 1.49 -4.92 -18.42
CA SER A 84 1.67 -3.60 -17.80
C SER A 84 3.05 -3.56 -17.15
N LEU A 85 3.92 -2.64 -17.57
CA LEU A 85 5.23 -2.44 -16.96
C LEU A 85 5.08 -2.25 -15.44
N ASN A 86 5.89 -2.98 -14.67
CA ASN A 86 5.94 -2.81 -13.23
C ASN A 86 6.61 -1.46 -12.85
N ILE A 87 6.54 -1.11 -11.57
CA ILE A 87 7.01 0.18 -11.08
C ILE A 87 8.49 0.41 -11.34
N THR A 88 9.32 -0.61 -11.13
CA THR A 88 10.77 -0.58 -11.39
C THR A 88 11.06 -0.30 -12.85
N SER A 89 10.43 -1.03 -13.77
CA SER A 89 10.68 -0.86 -15.21
C SER A 89 10.27 0.53 -15.69
N LYS A 90 9.18 1.11 -15.14
CA LYS A 90 8.78 2.48 -15.45
C LYS A 90 9.78 3.52 -14.94
N LEU A 91 10.37 3.31 -13.76
CA LEU A 91 11.41 4.22 -13.23
C LEU A 91 12.70 4.16 -14.05
N TYR A 92 13.17 2.96 -14.41
CA TYR A 92 14.37 2.81 -15.24
C TYR A 92 14.17 3.35 -16.66
N LEU A 93 12.94 3.26 -17.18
CA LEU A 93 12.61 3.86 -18.47
C LEU A 93 12.63 5.39 -18.40
N ASP A 94 12.06 6.01 -17.35
CA ASP A 94 12.16 7.46 -17.13
C ASP A 94 13.62 7.91 -16.96
N PHE A 95 14.44 7.14 -16.23
CA PHE A 95 15.87 7.41 -16.10
C PHE A 95 16.61 7.33 -17.44
N THR A 96 16.36 6.29 -18.24
CA THR A 96 17.02 6.13 -19.54
C THR A 96 16.59 7.24 -20.52
N TRP A 97 15.32 7.65 -20.46
CA TRP A 97 14.82 8.80 -21.22
C TRP A 97 15.56 10.09 -20.88
N LYS A 98 15.76 10.37 -19.59
CA LYS A 98 16.52 11.55 -19.13
C LYS A 98 17.98 11.53 -19.57
N LEU A 99 18.63 10.36 -19.56
CA LEU A 99 19.98 10.19 -20.09
C LEU A 99 20.02 10.54 -21.58
N TYR A 100 19.06 10.05 -22.35
CA TYR A 100 18.96 10.33 -23.77
C TYR A 100 18.71 11.81 -24.06
N GLU A 101 17.72 12.44 -23.43
CA GLU A 101 17.49 13.88 -23.57
C GLU A 101 18.74 14.70 -23.26
N SER A 102 19.48 14.31 -22.22
CA SER A 102 20.74 14.98 -21.83
C SER A 102 21.81 14.82 -22.91
N SER A 103 21.96 13.62 -23.47
CA SER A 103 22.91 13.34 -24.55
C SER A 103 22.57 14.11 -25.85
N GLN A 104 21.27 14.24 -26.15
CA GLN A 104 20.79 14.99 -27.31
C GLN A 104 21.06 16.48 -27.17
N LYS A 105 20.74 17.07 -26.00
CA LYS A 105 21.05 18.48 -25.72
C LYS A 105 22.55 18.78 -25.87
N GLN A 106 23.43 17.88 -25.43
CA GLN A 106 24.87 18.02 -25.63
C GLN A 106 25.26 17.97 -27.12
N TYR A 107 24.70 17.03 -27.88
CA TYR A 107 24.93 16.93 -29.31
C TYR A 107 24.46 18.19 -30.07
N GLU A 108 23.24 18.66 -29.80
CA GLU A 108 22.69 19.89 -30.39
C GLU A 108 23.55 21.11 -30.05
N SER A 109 24.05 21.21 -28.81
CA SER A 109 24.92 22.32 -28.39
C SER A 109 26.29 22.32 -29.09
N THR A 110 26.75 21.14 -29.53
CA THR A 110 28.08 20.97 -30.15
C THR A 110 28.00 21.10 -31.67
N ASN A 111 26.93 20.62 -32.30
CA ASN A 111 26.80 20.48 -33.76
C ASN A 111 25.75 21.39 -34.40
N GLY A 112 24.93 22.11 -33.62
CA GLY A 112 24.02 23.16 -34.09
C GLY A 112 22.73 22.70 -34.80
N GLU A 113 22.56 21.40 -35.05
CA GLU A 113 21.37 20.83 -35.68
C GLU A 113 20.38 20.28 -34.64
N LYS A 114 19.11 20.71 -34.70
CA LYS A 114 18.01 20.13 -33.91
C LYS A 114 17.51 18.85 -34.57
N GLN A 115 17.43 17.74 -33.83
CA GLN A 115 16.77 16.53 -34.32
C GLN A 115 15.23 16.61 -34.15
N GLU A 116 14.49 15.88 -34.98
CA GLU A 116 13.02 15.76 -34.91
C GLU A 116 12.54 15.15 -33.58
N ASP A 117 11.27 15.38 -33.23
CA ASP A 117 10.61 15.06 -31.95
C ASP A 117 11.11 13.74 -31.29
N PRO A 118 12.00 13.85 -30.27
CA PRO A 118 12.78 12.72 -29.73
C PRO A 118 11.92 11.64 -29.06
N SER A 119 10.67 11.95 -28.74
CA SER A 119 9.75 11.08 -27.98
C SER A 119 9.33 9.82 -28.74
N LYS A 120 9.17 9.89 -30.06
CA LYS A 120 8.72 8.73 -30.87
C LYS A 120 9.86 7.84 -31.35
N GLU A 121 11.06 8.40 -31.52
CA GLU A 121 12.20 7.66 -32.07
C GLU A 121 12.94 6.85 -31.00
N PHE A 122 13.06 7.38 -29.78
CA PHE A 122 13.73 6.71 -28.66
C PHE A 122 13.12 5.34 -28.34
N PHE A 123 11.79 5.25 -28.22
CA PHE A 123 11.13 4.00 -27.84
C PHE A 123 10.90 3.01 -29.00
N LYS A 124 11.05 3.46 -30.25
CA LYS A 124 11.02 2.58 -31.42
C LYS A 124 12.38 1.99 -31.76
N ASN A 125 13.46 2.71 -31.45
CA ASN A 125 14.80 2.48 -32.00
C ASN A 125 15.94 2.54 -30.95
N ILE A 126 15.68 2.36 -29.65
CA ILE A 126 16.78 1.97 -28.73
C ILE A 126 17.20 0.56 -29.11
N ASP A 127 18.23 0.49 -29.94
CA ASP A 127 19.04 -0.70 -30.08
C ASP A 127 20.21 -0.65 -29.09
N SER A 128 20.84 -1.79 -28.86
CA SER A 128 22.01 -1.90 -27.98
C SER A 128 23.11 -0.90 -28.37
N LYS A 129 23.28 -0.58 -29.64
CA LYS A 129 24.31 0.37 -30.14
C LYS A 129 24.02 1.84 -29.81
N ARG A 130 22.75 2.27 -29.77
CA ARG A 130 22.38 3.62 -29.33
C ARG A 130 22.46 3.73 -27.81
N LEU A 131 22.01 2.70 -27.08
CA LEU A 131 22.17 2.64 -25.63
C LEU A 131 23.65 2.70 -25.23
N ASP A 132 24.48 1.89 -25.88
CA ASP A 132 25.92 1.85 -25.69
C ASP A 132 26.56 3.23 -25.88
N ARG A 133 26.19 3.97 -26.95
CA ARG A 133 26.63 5.35 -27.16
C ARG A 133 26.19 6.32 -26.07
N ILE A 134 24.94 6.24 -25.62
CA ILE A 134 24.42 7.09 -24.52
C ILE A 134 25.20 6.83 -23.24
N LEU A 135 25.45 5.56 -22.93
CA LEU A 135 26.16 5.16 -21.72
C LEU A 135 27.65 5.48 -21.77
N ASN A 136 28.31 5.31 -22.92
CA ASN A 136 29.73 5.69 -23.12
C ASN A 136 29.96 7.19 -22.92
N ASN A 137 29.00 8.02 -23.30
CA ASN A 137 29.09 9.47 -23.10
C ASN A 137 28.83 9.89 -21.64
N ALA A 138 28.29 8.98 -20.83
CA ALA A 138 27.76 9.29 -19.50
C ALA A 138 28.56 8.62 -18.36
N PHE A 139 29.18 7.47 -18.61
CA PHE A 139 29.83 6.65 -17.59
C PHE A 139 31.14 6.04 -18.09
N ASP A 140 32.09 5.84 -17.16
CA ASP A 140 33.30 5.06 -17.41
C ASP A 140 32.98 3.56 -17.59
N GLU A 141 33.85 2.81 -18.29
CA GLU A 141 33.64 1.40 -18.66
C GLU A 141 33.16 0.50 -17.52
N LEU A 142 33.71 0.68 -16.32
CA LEU A 142 33.42 -0.15 -15.14
C LEU A 142 31.99 0.06 -14.61
N HIS A 143 31.47 1.29 -14.68
CA HIS A 143 30.11 1.61 -14.26
C HIS A 143 29.09 1.32 -15.36
N LYS A 144 29.51 1.48 -16.62
CA LYS A 144 28.71 1.21 -17.80
C LYS A 144 28.19 -0.22 -17.84
N GLU A 145 29.04 -1.23 -17.69
CA GLU A 145 28.63 -2.64 -17.83
C GLU A 145 27.50 -3.01 -16.85
N ARG A 146 27.60 -2.51 -15.61
CA ARG A 146 26.59 -2.74 -14.58
C ARG A 146 25.26 -2.04 -14.90
N ILE A 147 25.31 -0.77 -15.32
CA ILE A 147 24.12 0.03 -15.64
C ILE A 147 23.44 -0.50 -16.90
N GLU A 148 24.21 -0.82 -17.92
CA GLU A 148 23.74 -1.38 -19.18
C GLU A 148 22.96 -2.67 -18.94
N LYS A 149 23.48 -3.57 -18.12
CA LYS A 149 22.78 -4.81 -17.75
C LYS A 149 21.45 -4.55 -17.03
N GLU A 150 21.40 -3.61 -16.09
CA GLU A 150 20.16 -3.27 -15.39
C GLU A 150 19.13 -2.61 -16.32
N ILE A 151 19.55 -1.67 -17.18
CA ILE A 151 18.68 -1.04 -18.17
C ILE A 151 18.17 -2.06 -19.18
N LEU A 152 19.04 -2.90 -19.75
CA LEU A 152 18.67 -3.93 -20.72
C LEU A 152 17.66 -4.93 -20.13
N ASN A 153 17.87 -5.40 -18.90
CA ASN A 153 16.92 -6.30 -18.22
C ASN A 153 15.51 -5.69 -18.11
N HIS A 154 15.41 -4.37 -17.95
CA HIS A 154 14.12 -3.67 -17.90
C HIS A 154 13.60 -3.27 -19.30
N MET A 155 14.47 -3.00 -20.26
CA MET A 155 14.15 -2.68 -21.66
C MET A 155 13.67 -3.90 -22.46
N ASP A 156 14.19 -5.09 -22.21
CA ASP A 156 13.69 -6.34 -22.80
C ASP A 156 12.22 -6.56 -22.41
N ALA A 157 11.82 -6.14 -21.21
CA ALA A 157 10.42 -6.16 -20.78
C ALA A 157 9.55 -5.07 -21.46
N ILE A 158 10.16 -4.08 -22.11
CA ILE A 158 9.52 -2.95 -22.79
C ILE A 158 9.30 -3.22 -24.29
N ALA A 159 10.12 -4.07 -24.92
CA ALA A 159 9.97 -4.43 -26.35
C ALA A 159 8.59 -5.02 -26.69
N ASP A 160 7.93 -5.65 -25.70
CA ASP A 160 6.56 -6.18 -25.82
C ASP A 160 5.45 -5.14 -25.52
N TYR A 161 5.81 -3.89 -25.23
CA TYR A 161 4.88 -2.85 -24.75
C TYR A 161 4.45 -1.87 -25.86
N ASP A 162 3.21 -1.39 -25.74
CA ASP A 162 2.61 -0.45 -26.69
C ASP A 162 3.20 0.96 -26.50
N ILE A 163 4.01 1.40 -27.47
CA ILE A 163 4.73 2.69 -27.48
C ILE A 163 3.79 3.89 -27.33
N SER A 164 2.51 3.77 -27.72
CA SER A 164 1.52 4.84 -27.54
C SER A 164 1.19 5.14 -26.07
N SER A 165 1.44 4.20 -25.16
CA SER A 165 1.28 4.37 -23.71
C SER A 165 2.47 5.06 -23.04
N ILE A 166 3.58 5.24 -23.76
CA ILE A 166 4.84 5.75 -23.22
C ILE A 166 4.88 7.29 -23.19
N ASN A 167 4.14 7.96 -24.07
CA ASN A 167 3.95 9.42 -24.10
C ASN A 167 3.22 10.00 -22.86
N LYS A 168 2.96 9.18 -21.83
CA LYS A 168 2.32 9.54 -20.55
C LYS A 168 3.19 9.18 -19.33
N LEU A 169 4.49 8.95 -19.49
CA LEU A 169 5.41 8.64 -18.39
C LEU A 169 5.75 9.82 -17.47
N ASN A 170 4.86 10.81 -17.37
CA ASN A 170 4.93 11.71 -16.25
C ASN A 170 4.70 10.89 -14.96
N LEU A 171 5.77 10.69 -14.19
CA LEU A 171 5.78 9.95 -12.93
C LEU A 171 5.46 10.84 -11.72
N ASP A 172 5.09 12.11 -11.90
CA ASP A 172 4.79 13.03 -10.79
C ASP A 172 3.66 12.50 -9.92
N ASN A 173 2.63 11.93 -10.53
CA ASN A 173 1.54 11.27 -9.83
C ASN A 173 2.03 10.05 -9.02
N LEU A 174 2.98 9.28 -9.55
CA LEU A 174 3.57 8.14 -8.85
C LEU A 174 4.40 8.62 -7.65
N HIS A 175 5.27 9.60 -7.86
CA HIS A 175 6.10 10.18 -6.79
C HIS A 175 5.24 10.79 -5.68
N SER A 176 4.17 11.49 -6.05
CA SER A 176 3.20 12.05 -5.11
C SER A 176 2.47 10.95 -4.33
N ALA A 177 2.01 9.90 -5.03
CA ALA A 177 1.41 8.74 -4.37
C ALA A 177 2.38 8.07 -3.38
N MET A 178 3.65 7.91 -3.73
CA MET A 178 4.66 7.33 -2.84
C MET A 178 4.99 8.22 -1.63
N LYS A 179 4.89 9.54 -1.78
CA LYS A 179 4.97 10.48 -0.65
C LYS A 179 3.82 10.25 0.33
N ILE A 180 2.59 10.11 -0.18
CA ILE A 180 1.41 9.80 0.65
C ILE A 180 1.59 8.45 1.35
N VAL A 181 2.11 7.43 0.66
CA VAL A 181 2.41 6.13 1.30
C VAL A 181 3.41 6.31 2.44
N LYS A 182 4.52 7.03 2.20
CA LYS A 182 5.51 7.34 3.25
C LYS A 182 4.89 8.06 4.44
N GLU A 183 4.04 9.05 4.21
CA GLU A 183 3.34 9.80 5.26
C GLU A 183 2.43 8.88 6.07
N SER A 184 1.70 7.97 5.42
CA SER A 184 0.84 7.00 6.10
C SER A 184 1.60 6.05 7.04
N LEU A 185 2.83 5.67 6.67
CA LEU A 185 3.68 4.80 7.50
C LEU A 185 4.18 5.47 8.78
N ASN A 186 4.25 6.81 8.78
CA ASN A 186 4.76 7.59 9.92
C ASN A 186 3.66 8.02 10.90
N ILE A 187 2.40 7.63 10.68
CA ILE A 187 1.31 7.97 11.59
C ILE A 187 1.55 7.31 12.96
N PRO A 188 1.53 8.10 14.06
CA PRO A 188 1.68 7.54 15.39
C PRO A 188 0.48 6.66 15.74
N LYS A 189 0.77 5.47 16.26
CA LYS A 189 -0.25 4.54 16.73
C LYS A 189 -1.04 5.17 17.87
N GLN A 190 -2.37 5.11 17.77
CA GLN A 190 -3.28 5.58 18.82
C GLN A 190 -3.32 4.57 19.98
N SER A 191 -3.65 5.03 21.18
CA SER A 191 -3.83 4.16 22.36
C SER A 191 -4.97 3.17 22.14
N ILE A 192 -4.91 2.01 22.81
CA ILE A 192 -5.95 0.97 22.71
C ILE A 192 -7.31 1.52 23.13
N GLU A 193 -7.36 2.28 24.23
CA GLU A 193 -8.58 2.95 24.71
C GLU A 193 -9.25 3.77 23.59
N LYS A 194 -8.48 4.67 22.96
CA LYS A 194 -9.01 5.50 21.86
C LYS A 194 -9.45 4.65 20.67
N CYS A 195 -8.70 3.61 20.33
CA CYS A 195 -9.07 2.71 19.23
C CYS A 195 -10.39 1.98 19.51
N VAL A 196 -10.59 1.49 20.73
CA VAL A 196 -11.82 0.80 21.13
C VAL A 196 -13.02 1.74 21.02
N GLU A 197 -12.89 2.96 21.56
CA GLU A 197 -13.93 3.99 21.55
C GLU A 197 -14.22 4.56 20.14
N GLU A 198 -13.31 4.40 19.17
CA GLU A 198 -13.51 4.78 17.77
C GLU A 198 -14.11 3.67 16.91
N VAL A 199 -13.85 2.40 17.27
CA VAL A 199 -14.30 1.25 16.50
C VAL A 199 -15.66 0.75 16.97
N LEU A 200 -15.83 0.54 18.28
CA LEU A 200 -17.03 -0.06 18.85
C LEU A 200 -18.09 1.00 19.15
N ALA A 201 -19.34 0.66 18.89
CA ALA A 201 -20.47 1.51 19.27
C ALA A 201 -20.58 1.55 20.82
N PRO A 202 -20.98 2.70 21.43
CA PRO A 202 -21.17 2.80 22.87
C PRO A 202 -22.07 1.70 23.44
N GLU A 203 -23.15 1.37 22.72
CA GLU A 203 -24.11 0.32 23.11
C GLU A 203 -23.46 -1.07 23.18
N THR A 204 -22.46 -1.32 22.33
CA THR A 204 -21.70 -2.57 22.34
C THR A 204 -20.84 -2.67 23.60
N LEU A 205 -20.20 -1.57 24.00
CA LEU A 205 -19.41 -1.50 25.23
C LEU A 205 -20.32 -1.61 26.46
N ASP A 206 -21.48 -0.97 26.46
CA ASP A 206 -22.50 -1.10 27.51
C ASP A 206 -22.99 -2.54 27.67
N CYS A 207 -23.28 -3.24 26.57
CA CYS A 207 -23.66 -4.65 26.63
C CYS A 207 -22.56 -5.51 27.28
N ILE A 208 -21.31 -5.33 26.87
CA ILE A 208 -20.16 -6.05 27.46
C ILE A 208 -20.05 -5.78 28.96
N LEU A 209 -20.10 -4.50 29.35
CA LEU A 209 -20.02 -4.09 30.76
C LEU A 209 -21.19 -4.67 31.58
N GLY A 210 -22.39 -4.68 31.01
CA GLY A 210 -23.58 -5.27 31.61
C GLY A 210 -23.41 -6.75 31.92
N TYR A 211 -22.90 -7.54 30.97
CA TYR A 211 -22.62 -8.97 31.21
C TYR A 211 -21.56 -9.19 32.27
N LEU A 212 -20.48 -8.39 32.28
CA LEU A 212 -19.42 -8.47 33.28
C LEU A 212 -19.92 -8.15 34.71
N ARG A 213 -20.81 -7.16 34.84
CA ARG A 213 -21.42 -6.78 36.13
C ARG A 213 -22.38 -7.84 36.64
N LYS A 214 -23.17 -8.44 35.75
CA LYS A 214 -24.10 -9.54 36.08
C LYS A 214 -23.43 -10.90 36.29
N LYS A 215 -22.11 -11.00 36.06
CA LYS A 215 -21.34 -12.26 36.10
C LYS A 215 -21.80 -13.29 35.06
N GLU A 216 -22.35 -12.80 33.95
CA GLU A 216 -22.88 -13.58 32.83
C GLU A 216 -21.76 -13.86 31.81
N TYR A 217 -20.66 -14.49 32.25
CA TYR A 217 -19.42 -14.56 31.46
C TYR A 217 -19.54 -15.36 30.16
N ILE A 218 -20.37 -16.40 30.14
CA ILE A 218 -20.64 -17.16 28.91
C ILE A 218 -21.33 -16.27 27.86
N TYR A 219 -22.29 -15.45 28.26
CA TYR A 219 -22.96 -14.50 27.36
C TYR A 219 -22.00 -13.40 26.92
N CYS A 220 -21.16 -12.90 27.83
CA CYS A 220 -20.09 -11.96 27.48
C CYS A 220 -19.16 -12.56 26.40
N TYR A 221 -18.66 -13.78 26.60
CA TYR A 221 -17.79 -14.47 25.67
C TYR A 221 -18.45 -14.65 24.28
N LEU A 222 -19.70 -15.12 24.24
CA LEU A 222 -20.45 -15.32 23.00
C LEU A 222 -20.72 -13.99 22.29
N TYR A 223 -21.06 -12.93 23.03
CA TYR A 223 -21.29 -11.60 22.48
C TYR A 223 -20.00 -11.02 21.87
N ILE A 224 -18.87 -11.12 22.58
CA ILE A 224 -17.56 -10.71 22.06
C ILE A 224 -17.22 -11.47 20.78
N ALA A 225 -17.47 -12.78 20.73
CA ALA A 225 -17.23 -13.58 19.52
C ALA A 225 -18.08 -13.09 18.33
N ALA A 226 -19.33 -12.71 18.58
CA ALA A 226 -20.23 -12.15 17.57
C ALA A 226 -19.77 -10.79 17.04
N VAL A 227 -19.15 -9.95 17.87
CA VAL A 227 -18.55 -8.65 17.46
C VAL A 227 -17.22 -8.83 16.74
N LYS A 228 -16.36 -9.73 17.26
CA LYS A 228 -15.00 -9.95 16.75
C LYS A 228 -14.99 -10.53 15.34
N ARG A 229 -15.95 -11.42 15.02
CA ARG A 229 -16.04 -12.06 13.70
C ARG A 229 -16.19 -11.05 12.55
N PRO A 230 -17.19 -10.14 12.54
CA PRO A 230 -17.31 -9.13 11.48
C PRO A 230 -16.12 -8.16 11.42
N LEU A 231 -15.53 -7.78 12.57
CA LEU A 231 -14.35 -6.91 12.58
C LEU A 231 -13.10 -7.57 11.95
N SER A 232 -12.94 -8.88 12.15
CA SER A 232 -11.75 -9.61 11.71
C SER A 232 -11.83 -10.09 10.26
N ILE A 233 -12.84 -10.89 9.93
CA ILE A 233 -12.93 -11.63 8.65
C ILE A 233 -14.35 -11.70 8.07
N GLY A 234 -15.35 -11.21 8.80
CA GLY A 234 -16.76 -11.29 8.43
C GLY A 234 -17.25 -10.06 7.66
N LYS A 235 -18.58 -9.96 7.50
CA LYS A 235 -19.23 -8.83 6.82
C LYS A 235 -19.39 -7.66 7.80
N ILE A 236 -18.39 -6.80 7.89
CA ILE A 236 -18.39 -5.66 8.82
C ILE A 236 -19.54 -4.68 8.53
N ASN A 237 -19.78 -4.38 7.26
CA ASN A 237 -20.82 -3.44 6.78
C ASN A 237 -22.26 -3.79 7.20
N SER A 238 -22.51 -5.04 7.59
CA SER A 238 -23.83 -5.50 8.03
C SER A 238 -24.14 -5.14 9.48
N TYR A 239 -23.17 -4.58 10.21
CA TYR A 239 -23.23 -4.24 11.63
C TYR A 239 -22.81 -2.79 11.89
N THR A 240 -22.87 -1.94 10.85
CA THR A 240 -22.58 -0.50 10.92
C THR A 240 -23.89 0.31 10.76
N PRO A 241 -23.90 1.60 11.15
CA PRO A 241 -25.12 2.42 11.15
C PRO A 241 -25.86 2.49 9.81
N SER A 242 -25.12 2.49 8.69
CA SER A 242 -25.69 2.52 7.33
C SER A 242 -26.52 1.30 6.95
N SER A 243 -26.48 0.21 7.72
CA SER A 243 -27.15 -1.05 7.37
C SER A 243 -28.67 -1.05 7.59
N GLY A 244 -29.23 -0.03 8.24
CA GLY A 244 -30.66 0.05 8.58
C GLY A 244 -31.14 -1.04 9.55
N LYS A 245 -30.20 -1.79 10.16
CA LYS A 245 -30.47 -2.88 11.10
C LYS A 245 -30.28 -2.41 12.53
N SER A 246 -31.08 -2.96 13.45
CA SER A 246 -31.02 -2.66 14.89
C SER A 246 -29.70 -3.08 15.55
N ASN A 247 -28.97 -4.04 14.96
CA ASN A 247 -27.77 -4.61 15.57
C ASN A 247 -26.51 -3.95 15.00
N CYS A 248 -26.20 -2.75 15.51
CA CYS A 248 -24.97 -2.05 15.20
C CYS A 248 -23.91 -2.36 16.27
N PHE A 249 -22.81 -3.00 15.86
CA PHE A 249 -21.67 -3.25 16.75
C PHE A 249 -20.60 -2.15 16.65
N PHE A 250 -20.60 -1.43 15.53
CA PHE A 250 -19.53 -0.50 15.18
C PHE A 250 -20.04 0.93 15.14
N LYS A 251 -19.20 1.85 15.60
CA LYS A 251 -19.55 3.26 15.77
C LYS A 251 -19.76 3.99 14.43
N LYS A 252 -19.07 3.55 13.39
CA LYS A 252 -18.99 4.24 12.09
C LYS A 252 -19.25 3.27 10.94
N ASN A 253 -19.45 3.84 9.75
CA ASN A 253 -19.60 3.09 8.52
C ASN A 253 -18.24 2.57 8.04
N PHE A 254 -17.91 1.37 8.49
CA PHE A 254 -16.77 0.63 7.99
C PHE A 254 -17.15 -0.22 6.78
N GLU A 255 -16.40 -0.05 5.69
CA GLU A 255 -16.60 -0.80 4.45
C GLU A 255 -15.88 -2.17 4.49
N TYR A 256 -14.67 -2.20 5.05
CA TYR A 256 -13.76 -3.35 5.02
C TYR A 256 -13.41 -3.85 6.42
N ASN A 257 -13.30 -5.17 6.57
CA ASN A 257 -12.81 -5.80 7.80
C ASN A 257 -11.27 -5.75 7.89
N TYR A 258 -10.72 -6.16 9.04
CA TYR A 258 -9.28 -6.12 9.29
C TYR A 258 -8.47 -6.90 8.24
N LYS A 259 -8.92 -8.10 7.86
CA LYS A 259 -8.20 -8.93 6.88
C LYS A 259 -8.13 -8.26 5.51
N GLU A 260 -9.22 -7.65 5.06
CA GLU A 260 -9.30 -6.95 3.78
C GLU A 260 -8.39 -5.72 3.76
N LEU A 261 -8.46 -4.88 4.80
CA LEU A 261 -7.57 -3.73 4.94
C LEU A 261 -6.10 -4.15 4.99
N LYS A 262 -5.79 -5.22 5.72
CA LYS A 262 -4.42 -5.70 5.88
C LYS A 262 -3.80 -6.12 4.56
N LEU A 263 -4.53 -6.91 3.75
CA LEU A 263 -4.07 -7.33 2.44
C LEU A 263 -3.81 -6.14 1.52
N SER A 264 -4.75 -5.19 1.46
CA SER A 264 -4.57 -3.98 0.66
C SER A 264 -3.34 -3.19 1.06
N PHE A 265 -3.11 -3.07 2.37
CA PHE A 265 -1.99 -2.30 2.89
C PHE A 265 -0.65 -3.00 2.62
N GLU A 266 -0.59 -4.32 2.76
CA GLU A 266 0.60 -5.12 2.43
C GLU A 266 0.99 -4.99 0.95
N GLU A 267 0.03 -4.99 0.03
CA GLU A 267 0.28 -4.76 -1.40
C GLU A 267 0.84 -3.36 -1.68
N ILE A 268 0.24 -2.32 -1.09
CA ILE A 268 0.69 -0.92 -1.26
C ILE A 268 2.12 -0.75 -0.71
N ILE A 269 2.41 -1.35 0.44
CA ILE A 269 3.75 -1.35 1.03
C ILE A 269 4.75 -2.07 0.13
N GLY A 270 4.38 -3.21 -0.44
CA GLY A 270 5.22 -3.94 -1.39
C GLY A 270 5.67 -3.04 -2.55
N LEU A 271 4.72 -2.35 -3.18
CA LEU A 271 5.00 -1.38 -4.25
C LEU A 271 5.91 -0.23 -3.79
N TYR A 272 5.70 0.25 -2.56
CA TYR A 272 6.51 1.33 -2.01
C TYR A 272 7.97 0.92 -1.80
N TYR A 273 8.22 -0.31 -1.34
CA TYR A 273 9.58 -0.82 -1.21
C TYR A 273 10.24 -1.06 -2.56
N GLU A 274 9.52 -1.65 -3.54
CA GLU A 274 10.01 -1.77 -4.91
C GLU A 274 10.41 -0.41 -5.49
N TYR A 275 9.57 0.61 -5.27
CA TYR A 275 9.86 2.00 -5.67
C TYR A 275 11.11 2.57 -4.99
N ILE A 276 11.24 2.40 -3.67
CA ILE A 276 12.41 2.91 -2.93
C ILE A 276 13.68 2.27 -3.46
N ASP A 277 13.69 0.95 -3.64
CA ASP A 277 14.89 0.23 -4.02
C ASP A 277 15.33 0.61 -5.43
N ALA A 278 14.39 0.66 -6.38
CA ALA A 278 14.66 1.19 -7.72
C ALA A 278 15.18 2.64 -7.68
N LYS A 279 14.56 3.51 -6.87
CA LYS A 279 14.98 4.91 -6.75
C LYS A 279 16.37 5.06 -6.14
N LYS A 280 16.75 4.22 -5.16
CA LYS A 280 18.10 4.21 -4.60
C LYS A 280 19.15 3.84 -5.65
N SER A 281 18.90 2.79 -6.43
CA SER A 281 19.80 2.38 -7.52
C SER A 281 19.95 3.49 -8.56
N ILE A 282 18.84 4.08 -9.01
CA ILE A 282 18.87 5.20 -9.97
C ILE A 282 19.62 6.41 -9.38
N THR A 283 19.37 6.77 -8.12
CA THR A 283 20.05 7.92 -7.47
C THR A 283 21.57 7.70 -7.39
N LEU A 284 22.02 6.46 -7.18
CA LEU A 284 23.44 6.12 -7.21
C LEU A 284 24.05 6.44 -8.58
N TYR A 285 23.36 6.06 -9.66
CA TYR A 285 23.78 6.35 -11.02
C TYR A 285 23.74 7.85 -11.34
N GLU A 286 22.70 8.56 -10.91
CA GLU A 286 22.61 10.02 -11.04
C GLU A 286 23.76 10.76 -10.34
N ASN A 287 24.23 10.24 -9.20
CA ASN A 287 25.37 10.83 -8.49
C ASN A 287 26.70 10.56 -9.22
N LEU A 288 26.88 9.37 -9.80
CA LEU A 288 28.05 9.07 -10.64
C LEU A 288 28.13 10.01 -11.85
N LEU A 289 27.00 10.31 -12.48
CA LEU A 289 26.93 11.28 -13.59
C LEU A 289 27.39 12.70 -13.20
N LYS A 290 27.11 13.12 -11.97
CA LYS A 290 27.51 14.46 -11.49
C LYS A 290 29.02 14.51 -11.25
N ASN A 291 29.56 13.50 -10.57
CA ASN A 291 30.99 13.45 -10.26
C ASN A 291 31.88 13.37 -11.52
N ASN A 292 31.38 12.80 -12.61
CA ASN A 292 32.10 12.75 -13.90
C ASN A 292 32.06 14.08 -14.69
N LYS A 293 31.21 15.04 -14.32
CA LYS A 293 31.15 16.38 -14.96
C LYS A 293 32.00 17.44 -14.24
N ASP A 294 32.44 17.16 -13.02
CA ASP A 294 33.23 18.07 -12.18
C ASP A 294 34.75 17.80 -12.27
N ASN A 295 35.17 16.84 -13.11
CA ASN A 295 36.57 16.54 -13.47
C ASN A 295 36.85 16.92 -14.94
#